data_AF-A0A3E1ENQ8-F1
#
_entry.id   AF-A0A3E1ENQ8-F1
#
_cell.length_a   1.000
_cell.length_b   1.000
_cell.length_c   1.000
_cell.angle_alpha   90.00
_cell.angle_beta   90.00
_cell.angle_gamma   90.00
#
_symmetry.space_group_name_H-M   'P 1'
#
loop_
_entity.id
_entity.type
_entity.pdbx_description
1 polymer ?
#
loop_
_entity_poly.entity_id
_entity_poly.type
_entity_poly.pdbx_seq_one_letter_code
_entity_poly.pdbx_strand_id
1 'polypeptide(L)'
;MAGRYVREGTAMGERLQSLRVLGFLKAGELMGVLPGAMREGEPRLRLAAVLAVREAGLAAAVPLLVEHAAMERDRLTYFATWRCLRDLGGKAVLKGMLGDVRGGVRCGGLLGLLDLGEADGELLVRLAGDADENVRVVAQLGMGKRAVVTEVAGASVMDAHPLAHEVKVESGRGVAAGVLRKGELCYTDRPYRFGDVPALVDGSVVLRLANEDDASQGESFLTFELPVAATVMVGYDERIRERAGWLKEFADTDLRVGNGDTEFRLWSREFPAGKVTLGGNLVGRARGPKANYFVVIRPAALAMPEVATTEEMALAALGAADVRRGGALFFHGAGCAMCHRVAGRGINFGPDLSGLGGRMDAKGVVRSMLDPNAVITEGYAAHVVEAGGRTHFGMLLSTGKVLRLGVAGGKTVEILEGEITKHETLKCSPMPPQGGLLGVKEVADIAAWLLTQRESGGGEARVGG
;
A
#
# COMPACT_ATOMS: atom_id res chain seq x y z
N MET A 1 26.92 -28.77 -21.28
CA MET A 1 25.58 -28.55 -20.64
C MET A 1 25.04 -27.14 -20.90
N ALA A 2 25.85 -26.09 -21.13
CA ALA A 2 25.32 -24.76 -21.48
C ALA A 2 24.51 -24.71 -22.78
N GLY A 3 24.76 -25.64 -23.71
CA GLY A 3 24.00 -25.76 -24.94
C GLY A 3 22.51 -26.10 -24.79
N ARG A 4 21.99 -26.32 -23.57
CA ARG A 4 20.54 -26.49 -23.33
C ARG A 4 19.79 -25.17 -23.10
N TYR A 5 20.46 -24.13 -22.61
CA TYR A 5 19.80 -22.83 -22.43
C TYR A 5 19.41 -22.19 -23.77
N VAL A 6 20.25 -22.39 -24.78
CA VAL A 6 20.18 -21.76 -26.13
C VAL A 6 19.42 -22.63 -27.15
N ARG A 7 18.95 -23.83 -26.77
CA ARG A 7 18.17 -24.69 -27.69
C ARG A 7 16.72 -24.21 -27.78
N GLU A 8 16.30 -23.82 -28.98
CA GLU A 8 14.88 -23.58 -29.29
C GLU A 8 14.04 -24.81 -28.88
N GLY A 9 12.88 -24.56 -28.25
CA GLY A 9 11.97 -25.59 -27.78
C GLY A 9 12.26 -26.17 -26.38
N THR A 10 13.29 -25.71 -25.67
CA THR A 10 13.59 -26.18 -24.31
C THR A 10 12.54 -25.69 -23.30
N ALA A 11 12.03 -26.60 -22.45
CA ALA A 11 11.02 -26.27 -21.45
C ALA A 11 11.52 -25.24 -20.43
N MET A 12 10.65 -24.32 -19.99
CA MET A 12 11.00 -23.22 -19.08
C MET A 12 11.73 -23.70 -17.81
N GLY A 13 11.29 -24.81 -17.20
CA GLY A 13 11.93 -25.38 -16.01
C GLY A 13 13.39 -25.78 -16.23
N GLU A 14 13.71 -26.33 -17.41
CA GLU A 14 15.07 -26.72 -17.77
C GLU A 14 15.96 -25.49 -18.04
N ARG A 15 15.39 -24.43 -18.63
CA ARG A 15 16.10 -23.16 -18.88
C ARG A 15 16.45 -22.47 -17.55
N LEU A 16 15.51 -22.44 -16.61
CA LEU A 16 15.74 -21.92 -15.25
C LEU A 16 16.83 -22.73 -14.53
N GLN A 17 16.73 -24.06 -14.54
CA GLN A 17 17.71 -24.90 -13.87
C GLN A 17 19.10 -24.78 -14.51
N SER A 18 19.18 -24.60 -15.83
CA SER A 18 20.44 -24.37 -16.54
C SER A 18 21.14 -23.10 -16.07
N LEU A 19 20.40 -21.98 -15.94
CA LEU A 19 20.97 -20.72 -15.43
C LEU A 19 21.49 -20.85 -13.99
N ARG A 20 20.74 -21.53 -13.12
CA ARG A 20 21.14 -21.80 -11.73
C ARG A 20 22.43 -22.61 -11.66
N VAL A 21 22.52 -23.71 -12.44
CA VAL A 21 23.72 -24.55 -12.48
C VAL A 21 24.91 -23.78 -13.02
N LEU A 22 24.73 -22.94 -14.05
CA LEU A 22 25.82 -22.12 -14.61
C LEU A 22 26.32 -21.08 -13.61
N GLY A 23 25.42 -20.46 -12.83
CA GLY A 23 25.77 -19.56 -11.73
C GLY A 23 26.57 -20.27 -10.64
N PHE A 24 26.05 -21.39 -10.13
CA PHE A 24 26.68 -22.19 -9.07
C PHE A 24 28.08 -22.69 -9.46
N LEU A 25 28.24 -23.20 -10.69
CA LEU A 25 29.53 -23.71 -11.18
C LEU A 25 30.52 -22.60 -11.55
N LYS A 26 30.13 -21.33 -11.45
CA LYS A 26 30.92 -20.16 -11.89
C LYS A 26 31.47 -20.33 -13.30
N ALA A 27 30.66 -20.94 -14.17
CA ALA A 27 31.13 -21.40 -15.47
C ALA A 27 31.47 -20.20 -16.36
N GLY A 28 32.63 -20.25 -17.03
CA GLY A 28 33.01 -19.22 -18.03
C GLY A 28 31.98 -19.09 -19.17
N GLU A 29 31.22 -20.14 -19.42
CA GLU A 29 30.11 -20.19 -20.39
C GLU A 29 28.91 -19.30 -19.99
N LEU A 30 28.78 -18.90 -18.71
CA LEU A 30 27.68 -18.05 -18.24
C LEU A 30 27.65 -16.72 -19.00
N MET A 31 28.80 -16.05 -19.17
CA MET A 31 28.87 -14.76 -19.88
C MET A 31 28.27 -14.82 -21.29
N GLY A 32 28.42 -15.94 -22.00
CA GLY A 32 27.91 -16.11 -23.36
C GLY A 32 26.39 -16.15 -23.44
N VAL A 33 25.70 -16.59 -22.38
CA VAL A 33 24.23 -16.75 -22.38
C VAL A 33 23.47 -15.55 -21.80
N LEU A 34 24.14 -14.69 -21.00
CA LEU A 34 23.50 -13.57 -20.31
C LEU A 34 22.77 -12.56 -21.23
N PRO A 35 23.31 -12.15 -22.39
CA PRO A 35 22.65 -11.15 -23.23
C PRO A 35 21.26 -11.58 -23.70
N GLY A 36 21.07 -12.88 -23.99
CA GLY A 36 19.77 -13.46 -24.30
C GLY A 36 18.92 -13.60 -23.04
N ALA A 37 19.51 -14.13 -21.97
CA ALA A 37 18.78 -14.44 -20.75
C ALA A 37 18.19 -13.24 -20.03
N MET A 38 18.89 -12.11 -20.02
CA MET A 38 18.43 -10.85 -19.43
C MET A 38 17.39 -10.12 -20.29
N ARG A 39 17.05 -10.65 -21.48
CA ARG A 39 16.06 -10.09 -22.42
C ARG A 39 14.88 -11.02 -22.69
N GLU A 40 14.81 -12.17 -22.02
CA GLU A 40 13.69 -13.11 -22.13
C GLU A 40 12.36 -12.43 -21.78
N GLY A 41 11.27 -12.76 -22.49
CA GLY A 41 9.95 -12.20 -22.18
C GLY A 41 9.43 -12.59 -20.79
N GLU A 42 9.79 -13.78 -20.32
CA GLU A 42 9.42 -14.32 -19.01
C GLU A 42 10.33 -13.77 -17.89
N PRO A 43 9.79 -12.98 -16.93
CA PRO A 43 10.57 -12.37 -15.85
C PRO A 43 11.36 -13.37 -15.01
N ARG A 44 10.83 -14.58 -14.77
CA ARG A 44 11.52 -15.60 -13.97
C ARG A 44 12.87 -16.01 -14.58
N LEU A 45 12.98 -16.03 -15.91
CA LEU A 45 14.24 -16.34 -16.60
C LEU A 45 15.25 -15.19 -16.47
N ARG A 46 14.78 -13.94 -16.61
CA ARG A 46 15.62 -12.75 -16.40
C ARG A 46 16.15 -12.69 -14.97
N LEU A 47 15.28 -12.92 -13.98
CA LEU A 47 15.65 -13.01 -12.57
C LEU A 47 16.69 -14.11 -12.33
N ALA A 48 16.48 -15.31 -12.87
CA ALA A 48 17.45 -16.41 -12.73
C ALA A 48 18.82 -16.05 -13.32
N ALA A 49 18.87 -15.29 -14.42
CA ALA A 49 20.12 -14.82 -15.01
C ALA A 49 20.84 -13.80 -14.10
N VAL A 50 20.11 -12.84 -13.55
CA VAL A 50 20.67 -11.84 -12.61
C VAL A 50 21.18 -12.50 -11.34
N LEU A 51 20.45 -13.47 -10.78
CA LEU A 51 20.88 -14.22 -9.61
C LEU A 51 22.10 -15.09 -9.90
N ALA A 52 22.16 -15.74 -11.06
CA ALA A 52 23.33 -16.52 -11.48
C ALA A 52 24.60 -15.64 -11.61
N VAL A 53 24.46 -14.41 -12.12
CA VAL A 53 25.56 -13.42 -12.16
C VAL A 53 26.05 -13.08 -10.75
N ARG A 54 25.11 -12.82 -9.84
CA ARG A 54 25.42 -12.49 -8.44
C ARG A 54 26.12 -13.65 -7.74
N GLU A 55 25.59 -14.85 -7.87
CA GLU A 55 26.13 -16.08 -7.29
C GLU A 55 27.54 -16.41 -7.83
N ALA A 56 27.75 -16.19 -9.13
CA ALA A 56 29.05 -16.37 -9.74
C ALA A 56 30.08 -15.29 -9.33
N GLY A 57 29.64 -14.16 -8.74
CA GLY A 57 30.51 -13.03 -8.43
C GLY A 57 31.07 -12.34 -9.67
N LEU A 58 30.31 -12.34 -10.76
CA LEU A 58 30.82 -12.06 -12.10
C LEU A 58 30.83 -10.56 -12.42
N ALA A 59 31.83 -9.84 -11.89
CA ALA A 59 31.97 -8.39 -12.06
C ALA A 59 32.02 -7.94 -13.54
N ALA A 60 32.52 -8.80 -14.44
CA ALA A 60 32.52 -8.53 -15.89
C ALA A 60 31.10 -8.35 -16.49
N ALA A 61 30.04 -8.80 -15.79
CA ALA A 61 28.66 -8.64 -16.23
C ALA A 61 28.03 -7.29 -15.80
N VAL A 62 28.73 -6.43 -15.06
CA VAL A 62 28.22 -5.12 -14.62
C VAL A 62 27.65 -4.28 -15.77
N PRO A 63 28.29 -4.15 -16.95
CA PRO A 63 27.71 -3.42 -18.07
C PRO A 63 26.36 -4.01 -18.55
N LEU A 64 26.21 -5.34 -18.55
CA LEU A 64 24.96 -6.00 -18.92
C LEU A 64 23.86 -5.74 -17.88
N LEU A 65 24.22 -5.71 -16.60
CA LEU A 65 23.29 -5.38 -15.53
C LEU A 65 22.81 -3.91 -15.60
N VAL A 66 23.68 -2.98 -16.01
CA VAL A 66 23.28 -1.57 -16.25
C VAL A 66 22.28 -1.49 -17.39
N GLU A 67 22.54 -2.16 -18.51
CA GLU A 67 21.58 -2.25 -19.62
C GLU A 67 20.26 -2.89 -19.20
N HIS A 68 20.34 -3.94 -18.38
CA HIS A 68 19.15 -4.61 -17.87
C HIS A 68 18.33 -3.70 -16.93
N ALA A 69 18.98 -2.92 -16.07
CA ALA A 69 18.32 -1.92 -15.22
C ALA A 69 17.60 -0.83 -16.03
N ALA A 70 18.07 -0.51 -17.25
CA ALA A 70 17.38 0.44 -18.10
C ALA A 70 16.02 -0.06 -18.62
N MET A 71 15.87 -1.37 -18.81
CA MET A 71 14.75 -1.96 -19.54
C MET A 71 13.80 -2.78 -18.65
N GLU A 72 14.25 -3.23 -17.48
CA GLU A 72 13.49 -4.12 -16.62
C GLU A 72 12.28 -3.42 -16.00
N ARG A 73 11.11 -4.05 -16.12
CA ARG A 73 9.81 -3.54 -15.63
C ARG A 73 9.26 -4.38 -14.48
N ASP A 74 9.67 -5.64 -14.36
CA ASP A 74 9.31 -6.51 -13.25
C ASP A 74 10.05 -6.06 -11.98
N ARG A 75 9.30 -5.78 -10.91
CA ARG A 75 9.86 -5.18 -9.68
C ARG A 75 10.84 -6.09 -8.96
N LEU A 76 10.59 -7.41 -8.93
CA LEU A 76 11.47 -8.37 -8.25
C LEU A 76 12.78 -8.53 -9.02
N THR A 77 12.70 -8.65 -10.34
CA THR A 77 13.87 -8.74 -11.21
C THR A 77 14.68 -7.45 -11.15
N TYR A 78 14.02 -6.29 -11.23
CA TYR A 78 14.67 -4.99 -11.09
C TYR A 78 15.36 -4.84 -9.72
N PHE A 79 14.72 -5.30 -8.65
CA PHE A 79 15.31 -5.32 -7.31
C PHE A 79 16.58 -6.16 -7.25
N ALA A 80 16.56 -7.36 -7.81
CA ALA A 80 17.75 -8.21 -7.91
C ALA A 80 18.86 -7.54 -8.74
N THR A 81 18.49 -6.83 -9.81
CA THR A 81 19.44 -6.17 -10.72
C THR A 81 20.23 -5.07 -10.03
N TRP A 82 19.56 -4.10 -9.37
CA TRP A 82 20.30 -3.02 -8.71
C TRP A 82 21.08 -3.52 -7.48
N ARG A 83 20.58 -4.54 -6.78
CA ARG A 83 21.33 -5.21 -5.70
C ARG A 83 22.60 -5.89 -6.22
N CYS A 84 22.51 -6.55 -7.37
CA CYS A 84 23.66 -7.16 -8.03
C CYS A 84 24.67 -6.10 -8.49
N LEU A 85 24.20 -4.98 -9.05
CA LEU A 85 25.04 -3.82 -9.39
C LEU A 85 25.75 -3.22 -8.18
N ARG A 86 25.07 -3.11 -7.04
CA ARG A 86 25.67 -2.65 -5.78
C ARG A 86 26.78 -3.60 -5.32
N ASP A 87 26.50 -4.90 -5.31
CA ASP A 87 27.43 -5.91 -4.79
C ASP A 87 28.66 -6.09 -5.69
N LEU A 88 28.49 -6.03 -7.02
CA LEU A 88 29.57 -6.29 -7.99
C LEU A 88 30.25 -5.03 -8.52
N GLY A 89 29.50 -3.94 -8.73
CA GLY A 89 30.01 -2.68 -9.28
C GLY A 89 30.47 -1.68 -8.22
N GLY A 90 29.91 -1.76 -7.01
CA GLY A 90 30.26 -0.89 -5.90
C GLY A 90 29.94 0.60 -6.12
N LYS A 91 30.40 1.43 -5.17
CA LYS A 91 30.07 2.86 -5.08
C LYS A 91 30.41 3.66 -6.35
N ALA A 92 31.56 3.37 -6.98
CA ALA A 92 32.02 4.12 -8.15
C ALA A 92 31.07 3.95 -9.34
N VAL A 93 30.63 2.72 -9.61
CA VAL A 93 29.67 2.41 -10.68
C VAL A 93 28.32 3.07 -10.37
N LEU A 94 27.82 2.92 -9.14
CA LEU A 94 26.53 3.49 -8.75
C LEU A 94 26.49 5.02 -8.86
N LYS A 95 27.58 5.71 -8.51
CA LYS A 95 27.70 7.17 -8.71
C LYS A 95 27.70 7.55 -10.19
N GLY A 96 28.38 6.77 -11.03
CA GLY A 96 28.38 6.98 -12.49
C GLY A 96 27.00 6.83 -13.11
N MET A 97 26.20 5.86 -12.62
CA MET A 97 24.84 5.60 -13.10
C MET A 97 23.88 6.80 -12.92
N LEU A 98 24.13 7.69 -11.96
CA LEU A 98 23.30 8.88 -11.73
C LEU A 98 23.35 9.89 -12.88
N GLY A 99 24.39 9.84 -13.73
CA GLY A 99 24.52 10.68 -14.92
C GLY A 99 23.93 10.08 -16.19
N ASP A 100 23.35 8.86 -16.13
CA ASP A 100 22.78 8.20 -17.30
C ASP A 100 21.48 8.89 -17.74
N VAL A 101 21.23 8.93 -19.05
CA VAL A 101 20.01 9.54 -19.62
C VAL A 101 18.75 8.72 -19.31
N ARG A 102 18.91 7.43 -19.01
CA ARG A 102 17.82 6.47 -18.77
C ARG A 102 17.45 6.46 -17.28
N GLY A 103 16.18 6.72 -16.99
CA GLY A 103 15.68 6.82 -15.61
C GLY A 103 15.83 5.55 -14.77
N GLY A 104 15.63 4.36 -15.37
CA GLY A 104 15.87 3.08 -14.71
C GLY A 104 17.33 2.89 -14.26
N VAL A 105 18.30 3.38 -15.02
CA VAL A 105 19.71 3.33 -14.61
C VAL A 105 19.96 4.27 -13.42
N ARG A 106 19.49 5.53 -13.51
CA ARG A 106 19.63 6.50 -12.42
C ARG A 106 18.96 5.99 -11.13
N CYS A 107 17.77 5.41 -11.24
CA CYS A 107 17.01 4.87 -10.11
C CYS A 107 17.74 3.69 -9.46
N GLY A 108 18.28 2.74 -10.25
CA GLY A 108 19.10 1.65 -9.74
C GLY A 108 20.37 2.13 -9.03
N GLY A 109 21.03 3.15 -9.58
CA GLY A 109 22.19 3.81 -8.96
C GLY A 109 21.85 4.44 -7.61
N LEU A 110 20.74 5.18 -7.54
CA LEU A 110 20.26 5.83 -6.32
C LEU A 110 19.88 4.82 -5.23
N LEU A 111 19.14 3.76 -5.58
CA LEU A 111 18.77 2.69 -4.65
C LEU A 111 20.01 1.99 -4.08
N GLY A 112 21.02 1.72 -4.91
CA GLY A 112 22.29 1.16 -4.48
C GLY A 112 23.03 2.07 -3.50
N LEU A 113 23.07 3.39 -3.75
CA LEU A 113 23.71 4.36 -2.87
C LEU A 113 22.97 4.52 -1.54
N LEU A 114 21.63 4.54 -1.56
CA LEU A 114 20.82 4.58 -0.35
C LEU A 114 21.05 3.36 0.54
N ASP A 115 21.10 2.16 -0.05
CA ASP A 115 21.35 0.92 0.70
C ASP A 115 22.77 0.87 1.30
N LEU A 116 23.75 1.50 0.64
CA LEU A 116 25.11 1.66 1.17
C LEU A 116 25.23 2.82 2.20
N GLY A 117 24.19 3.62 2.40
CA GLY A 117 24.25 4.84 3.23
C GLY A 117 25.11 5.95 2.63
N GLU A 118 25.29 5.95 1.30
CA GLU A 118 26.19 6.82 0.54
C GLU A 118 25.45 7.91 -0.26
N ALA A 119 24.13 8.01 -0.08
CA ALA A 119 23.32 9.08 -0.65
C ALA A 119 23.12 10.20 0.39
N ASP A 120 23.84 11.30 0.22
CA ASP A 120 23.73 12.48 1.08
C ASP A 120 22.49 13.36 0.74
N GLY A 121 22.18 14.29 1.64
CA GLY A 121 21.00 15.16 1.49
C GLY A 121 21.04 16.05 0.25
N GLU A 122 22.21 16.52 -0.16
CA GLU A 122 22.36 17.37 -1.35
C GLU A 122 22.03 16.58 -2.62
N LEU A 123 22.55 15.35 -2.71
CA LEU A 123 22.24 14.43 -3.79
C LEU A 123 20.75 14.13 -3.86
N LEU A 124 20.11 13.86 -2.72
CA LEU A 124 18.68 13.58 -2.66
C LEU A 124 17.85 14.78 -3.08
N VAL A 125 18.20 16.00 -2.65
CA VAL A 125 17.51 17.24 -3.07
C VAL A 125 17.60 17.44 -4.57
N ARG A 126 18.78 17.24 -5.15
CA ARG A 126 18.97 17.32 -6.60
C ARG A 126 18.10 16.30 -7.34
N LEU A 127 18.08 15.05 -6.90
CA LEU A 127 17.34 13.97 -7.57
C LEU A 127 15.82 14.00 -7.30
N ALA A 128 15.37 14.70 -6.27
CA ALA A 128 13.93 14.94 -6.07
C ALA A 128 13.30 15.79 -7.20
N GLY A 129 14.12 16.51 -7.98
CA GLY A 129 13.73 17.23 -9.19
C GLY A 129 14.03 16.50 -10.51
N ASP A 130 14.40 15.22 -10.48
CA ASP A 130 14.74 14.43 -11.67
C ASP A 130 13.56 14.32 -12.66
N ALA A 131 13.83 14.20 -13.96
CA ALA A 131 12.79 14.05 -14.97
C ALA A 131 12.04 12.71 -14.89
N ASP A 132 12.68 11.66 -14.37
CA ASP A 132 12.08 10.34 -14.18
C ASP A 132 11.36 10.25 -12.84
N GLU A 133 10.09 9.82 -12.87
CA GLU A 133 9.23 9.74 -11.70
C GLU A 133 9.77 8.81 -10.61
N ASN A 134 10.34 7.65 -10.98
CA ASN A 134 10.84 6.70 -10.01
C ASN A 134 12.07 7.25 -9.28
N VAL A 135 12.95 7.96 -9.99
CA VAL A 135 14.11 8.62 -9.36
C VAL A 135 13.65 9.67 -8.36
N ARG A 136 12.67 10.53 -8.73
CA ARG A 136 12.12 11.53 -7.81
C ARG A 136 11.52 10.92 -6.56
N VAL A 137 10.67 9.91 -6.72
CA VAL A 137 10.00 9.24 -5.59
C VAL A 137 11.02 8.59 -4.66
N VAL A 138 12.01 7.88 -5.20
CA VAL A 138 13.07 7.24 -4.40
C VAL A 138 13.91 8.30 -3.68
N ALA A 139 14.25 9.41 -4.33
CA ALA A 139 15.00 10.50 -3.70
C ALA A 139 14.23 11.15 -2.55
N GLN A 140 12.93 11.41 -2.73
CA GLN A 140 12.05 11.94 -1.69
C GLN A 140 11.90 10.97 -0.51
N LEU A 141 11.77 9.68 -0.78
CA LEU A 141 11.74 8.65 0.28
C LEU A 141 13.07 8.59 1.04
N GLY A 142 14.20 8.75 0.35
CA GLY A 142 15.54 8.77 0.94
C GLY A 142 15.79 9.94 1.90
N MET A 143 15.05 11.05 1.77
CA MET A 143 15.15 12.20 2.69
C MET A 143 14.53 11.94 4.06
N GLY A 144 13.77 10.85 4.24
CA GLY A 144 12.98 10.62 5.44
C GLY A 144 11.90 11.69 5.65
N LYS A 145 11.25 11.71 6.83
CA LYS A 145 10.16 12.66 7.19
C LYS A 145 10.60 14.14 7.34
N ARG A 146 11.46 14.63 6.45
CA ARG A 146 11.75 16.05 6.21
C ARG A 146 11.63 16.35 4.71
N ALA A 147 10.52 15.93 4.12
CA ALA A 147 10.11 16.49 2.84
C ALA A 147 9.41 17.83 3.11
N VAL A 148 10.04 18.92 2.68
CA VAL A 148 9.33 20.16 2.37
C VAL A 148 8.32 19.81 1.29
N VAL A 149 7.04 19.85 1.64
CA VAL A 149 5.93 19.68 0.71
C VAL A 149 5.90 20.93 -0.18
N THR A 150 6.39 20.81 -1.40
CA THR A 150 6.00 21.74 -2.46
C THR A 150 4.50 21.59 -2.70
N GLU A 151 3.80 22.71 -2.57
CA GLU A 151 2.37 22.86 -2.82
C GLU A 151 2.01 22.26 -4.19
N VAL A 152 1.13 21.27 -4.19
CA VAL A 152 0.30 21.01 -5.36
C VAL A 152 -0.94 21.88 -5.20
N ALA A 153 -0.92 23.02 -5.89
CA ALA A 153 -2.12 23.81 -6.13
C ALA A 153 -3.13 22.95 -6.90
N GLY A 154 -4.34 22.85 -6.37
CA GLY A 154 -5.44 22.07 -6.93
C GLY A 154 -5.81 20.89 -6.05
N ALA A 155 -6.57 21.14 -4.98
CA ALA A 155 -7.34 20.09 -4.32
C ALA A 155 -8.30 19.51 -5.35
N SER A 156 -7.91 18.39 -5.96
CA SER A 156 -8.79 17.53 -6.74
C SER A 156 -10.02 17.24 -5.87
N VAL A 157 -11.19 17.54 -6.40
CA VAL A 157 -12.45 16.98 -5.92
C VAL A 157 -12.24 15.46 -5.80
N MET A 158 -12.56 14.92 -4.64
CA MET A 158 -12.47 13.48 -4.41
C MET A 158 -13.49 12.72 -5.25
N ASP A 159 -13.03 11.80 -6.11
CA ASP A 159 -13.95 10.91 -6.82
C ASP A 159 -14.38 9.67 -6.02
N ALA A 160 -13.59 9.12 -5.07
CA ALA A 160 -14.07 8.07 -4.14
C ALA A 160 -13.06 7.67 -3.04
N HIS A 161 -13.47 7.72 -1.76
CA HIS A 161 -12.81 6.93 -0.70
C HIS A 161 -13.58 5.61 -0.52
N PRO A 162 -12.95 4.46 -0.24
CA PRO A 162 -13.68 3.21 -0.04
C PRO A 162 -14.70 3.22 1.10
N LEU A 163 -14.67 4.19 2.01
CA LEU A 163 -15.66 4.37 3.07
C LEU A 163 -16.64 5.53 2.84
N ALA A 164 -16.41 6.37 1.84
CA ALA A 164 -17.26 7.51 1.54
C ALA A 164 -17.14 7.82 0.06
N HIS A 165 -18.20 7.56 -0.68
CA HIS A 165 -18.30 7.86 -2.11
C HIS A 165 -19.46 8.82 -2.38
N GLU A 166 -19.47 9.37 -3.61
CA GLU A 166 -20.47 10.36 -4.02
C GLU A 166 -20.57 11.55 -3.05
N VAL A 167 -19.41 11.98 -2.52
CA VAL A 167 -19.33 13.07 -1.56
C VAL A 167 -19.69 14.38 -2.26
N LYS A 168 -20.72 15.07 -1.76
CA LYS A 168 -21.19 16.35 -2.28
C LYS A 168 -21.32 17.36 -1.16
N VAL A 169 -20.86 18.57 -1.43
CA VAL A 169 -21.01 19.73 -0.55
C VAL A 169 -21.83 20.78 -1.29
N GLU A 170 -22.80 21.39 -0.61
CA GLU A 170 -23.69 22.41 -1.18
C GLU A 170 -22.93 23.59 -1.79
N SER A 171 -21.83 24.01 -1.17
CA SER A 171 -20.98 25.12 -1.65
C SER A 171 -20.22 24.80 -2.94
N GLY A 172 -20.13 23.52 -3.32
CA GLY A 172 -19.29 23.04 -4.42
C GLY A 172 -17.79 23.02 -4.11
N ARG A 173 -17.36 23.39 -2.90
CA ARG A 173 -15.95 23.35 -2.51
C ARG A 173 -15.43 21.93 -2.35
N GLY A 174 -14.12 21.77 -2.54
CA GLY A 174 -13.46 20.46 -2.51
C GLY A 174 -13.44 19.83 -1.11
N VAL A 175 -13.72 18.52 -1.07
CA VAL A 175 -13.56 17.64 0.09
C VAL A 175 -12.39 16.70 -0.14
N ALA A 176 -11.62 16.43 0.90
CA ALA A 176 -10.52 15.47 0.84
C ALA A 176 -10.56 14.49 2.01
N ALA A 177 -10.50 13.20 1.69
CA ALA A 177 -10.33 12.13 2.67
C ALA A 177 -8.87 12.09 3.10
N GLY A 178 -8.65 11.73 4.35
CA GLY A 178 -7.34 11.53 4.93
C GLY A 178 -7.42 10.64 6.14
N VAL A 179 -6.39 10.72 6.97
CA VAL A 179 -6.31 9.99 8.24
C VAL A 179 -6.33 11.01 9.36
N LEU A 180 -7.17 10.78 10.37
CA LEU A 180 -7.14 11.55 11.60
C LEU A 180 -5.89 11.15 12.39
N ARG A 181 -4.83 11.94 12.25
CA ARG A 181 -3.53 11.69 12.91
C ARG A 181 -2.80 13.01 13.13
N LYS A 182 -2.02 13.07 14.21
CA LYS A 182 -1.15 14.21 14.50
C LYS A 182 -0.27 14.58 13.30
N GLY A 183 -0.29 15.86 12.93
CA GLY A 183 0.44 16.42 11.81
C GLY A 183 -0.32 16.44 10.48
N GLU A 184 -1.43 15.71 10.34
CA GLU A 184 -2.26 15.74 9.14
C GLU A 184 -3.13 17.00 9.09
N LEU A 185 -3.47 17.47 7.90
CA LEU A 185 -4.27 18.69 7.71
C LEU A 185 -5.69 18.53 8.27
N CYS A 186 -6.26 19.60 8.83
CA CYS A 186 -7.66 19.63 9.28
C CYS A 186 -8.63 19.99 8.14
N TYR A 187 -8.19 20.84 7.22
CA TYR A 187 -9.02 21.45 6.18
C TYR A 187 -8.42 21.25 4.79
N THR A 188 -9.18 21.58 3.75
CA THR A 188 -8.72 21.57 2.35
C THR A 188 -8.13 22.90 1.90
N ASP A 189 -8.43 23.99 2.60
CA ASP A 189 -8.14 25.38 2.22
C ASP A 189 -7.39 26.18 3.31
N ARG A 190 -6.96 25.52 4.40
CA ARG A 190 -6.20 26.12 5.50
C ARG A 190 -5.07 25.20 5.95
N PRO A 191 -3.92 25.76 6.39
CA PRO A 191 -2.73 24.97 6.75
C PRO A 191 -2.77 24.40 8.19
N TYR A 192 -3.92 24.43 8.87
CA TYR A 192 -4.05 23.86 10.21
C TYR A 192 -3.87 22.35 10.20
N ARG A 193 -3.22 21.81 11.22
CA ARG A 193 -2.90 20.40 11.35
C ARG A 193 -3.38 19.86 12.69
N PHE A 194 -3.85 18.62 12.71
CA PHE A 194 -4.23 17.95 13.94
C PHE A 194 -3.02 17.88 14.88
N GLY A 195 -3.20 18.33 16.12
CA GLY A 195 -2.20 18.34 17.18
C GLY A 195 -2.41 17.15 18.10
N ASP A 196 -3.36 17.29 19.02
CA ASP A 196 -3.69 16.25 20.00
C ASP A 196 -4.85 15.41 19.48
N VAL A 197 -4.56 14.15 19.13
CA VAL A 197 -5.55 13.18 18.62
C VAL A 197 -5.66 12.02 19.62
N PRO A 198 -6.84 11.76 20.20
CA PRO A 198 -7.03 10.64 21.12
C PRO A 198 -6.76 9.30 20.45
N ALA A 199 -6.14 8.37 21.17
CA ALA A 199 -5.79 7.04 20.66
C ALA A 199 -7.01 6.25 20.14
N LEU A 200 -8.22 6.52 20.66
CA LEU A 200 -9.46 5.86 20.24
C LEU A 200 -9.88 6.20 18.80
N VAL A 201 -9.45 7.37 18.29
CA VAL A 201 -9.80 7.86 16.95
C VAL A 201 -8.58 8.06 16.04
N ASP A 202 -7.36 7.95 16.56
CA ASP A 202 -6.13 7.98 15.74
C ASP A 202 -6.16 6.88 14.67
N GLY A 203 -5.78 7.26 13.45
CA GLY A 203 -5.83 6.36 12.29
C GLY A 203 -7.19 6.24 11.62
N SER A 204 -8.26 6.84 12.18
CA SER A 204 -9.59 6.82 11.56
C SER A 204 -9.62 7.62 10.26
N VAL A 205 -10.54 7.28 9.37
CA VAL A 205 -10.74 8.03 8.13
C VAL A 205 -11.39 9.37 8.47
N VAL A 206 -10.87 10.46 7.90
CA VAL A 206 -11.43 11.80 8.08
C VAL A 206 -11.78 12.41 6.73
N LEU A 207 -12.97 13.00 6.60
CA LEU A 207 -13.32 13.90 5.51
C LEU A 207 -13.02 15.33 5.97
N ARG A 208 -12.05 15.94 5.29
CA ARG A 208 -11.65 17.33 5.50
C ARG A 208 -12.46 18.20 4.55
N LEU A 209 -13.12 19.20 5.12
CA LEU A 209 -13.92 20.17 4.40
C LEU A 209 -13.14 21.49 4.25
N ALA A 210 -13.64 22.40 3.42
CA ALA A 210 -13.12 23.76 3.36
C ALA A 210 -13.55 24.52 4.63
N ASN A 211 -12.62 25.19 5.30
CA ASN A 211 -12.95 26.03 6.44
C ASN A 211 -13.73 27.28 6.02
N GLU A 212 -13.65 27.72 4.76
CA GLU A 212 -14.48 28.82 4.23
C GLU A 212 -15.98 28.51 4.18
N ASP A 213 -16.38 27.25 4.39
CA ASP A 213 -17.79 26.88 4.59
C ASP A 213 -18.23 26.99 6.06
N ASP A 214 -17.48 27.71 6.91
CA ASP A 214 -17.81 27.94 8.31
C ASP A 214 -19.16 28.64 8.54
N ALA A 215 -19.68 29.33 7.52
CA ALA A 215 -20.96 30.02 7.50
C ALA A 215 -22.08 29.22 6.83
N SER A 216 -21.83 27.96 6.44
CA SER A 216 -22.81 27.05 5.84
C SER A 216 -24.07 26.88 6.71
N GLN A 217 -25.24 26.69 6.09
CA GLN A 217 -26.52 26.57 6.78
C GLN A 217 -27.37 25.43 6.19
N GLY A 218 -28.57 25.22 6.72
CA GLY A 218 -29.51 24.23 6.22
C GLY A 218 -29.22 22.81 6.72
N GLU A 219 -30.11 21.88 6.35
CA GLU A 219 -30.09 20.50 6.84
C GLU A 219 -29.30 19.54 5.92
N SER A 220 -28.91 19.98 4.72
CA SER A 220 -28.29 19.13 3.70
C SER A 220 -27.05 19.78 3.07
N PHE A 221 -26.10 20.16 3.91
CA PHE A 221 -24.85 20.78 3.47
C PHE A 221 -23.85 19.76 2.92
N LEU A 222 -23.64 18.63 3.61
CA LEU A 222 -22.73 17.56 3.20
C LEU A 222 -23.50 16.25 3.04
N THR A 223 -23.35 15.58 1.89
CA THR A 223 -23.90 14.25 1.66
C THR A 223 -22.85 13.29 1.14
N PHE A 224 -22.90 12.04 1.57
CA PHE A 224 -22.04 10.97 1.06
C PHE A 224 -22.70 9.60 1.27
N GLU A 225 -22.24 8.59 0.55
CA GLU A 225 -22.73 7.21 0.65
C GLU A 225 -21.72 6.33 1.40
N LEU A 226 -22.24 5.58 2.38
CA LEU A 226 -21.50 4.58 3.17
C LEU A 226 -21.73 3.17 2.60
N PRO A 227 -20.69 2.44 2.18
CA PRO A 227 -20.84 1.06 1.70
C PRO A 227 -20.97 0.02 2.84
N VAL A 228 -20.69 0.42 4.08
CA VAL A 228 -20.83 -0.39 5.30
C VAL A 228 -21.44 0.45 6.40
N ALA A 229 -22.10 -0.18 7.37
CA ALA A 229 -22.50 0.53 8.59
C ALA A 229 -21.28 1.13 9.29
N ALA A 230 -21.41 2.35 9.79
CA ALA A 230 -20.31 3.09 10.39
C ALA A 230 -20.79 4.04 11.48
N THR A 231 -19.94 4.26 12.48
CA THR A 231 -20.04 5.42 13.36
C THR A 231 -19.47 6.63 12.62
N VAL A 232 -20.30 7.63 12.39
CA VAL A 232 -19.90 8.93 11.85
C VAL A 232 -19.76 9.89 13.03
N MET A 233 -18.60 10.52 13.14
CA MET A 233 -18.34 11.53 14.15
C MET A 233 -18.10 12.88 13.49
N VAL A 234 -18.58 13.95 14.13
CA VAL A 234 -18.40 15.33 13.69
C VAL A 234 -17.55 16.04 14.70
N GLY A 235 -16.39 16.55 14.26
CA GLY A 235 -15.53 17.39 15.07
C GLY A 235 -15.98 18.84 14.98
N TYR A 236 -16.59 19.34 16.05
CA TYR A 236 -17.19 20.66 16.09
C TYR A 236 -16.39 21.58 17.01
N ASP A 237 -16.03 22.78 16.54
CA ASP A 237 -15.19 23.73 17.28
C ASP A 237 -15.88 24.14 18.59
N GLU A 238 -15.21 23.94 19.73
CA GLU A 238 -15.76 24.22 21.04
C GLU A 238 -16.01 25.70 21.31
N ARG A 239 -15.37 26.59 20.54
CA ARG A 239 -15.61 28.03 20.62
C ARG A 239 -17.03 28.39 20.15
N ILE A 240 -17.66 27.55 19.33
CA ILE A 240 -19.03 27.72 18.84
C ILE A 240 -20.02 27.24 19.91
N ARG A 241 -20.63 28.20 20.62
CA ARG A 241 -21.59 27.93 21.70
C ARG A 241 -22.99 27.60 21.20
N GLU A 242 -23.43 28.27 20.13
CA GLU A 242 -24.70 28.02 19.46
C GLU A 242 -24.49 26.99 18.33
N ARG A 243 -24.82 25.73 18.59
CA ARG A 243 -24.61 24.62 17.65
C ARG A 243 -25.84 24.35 16.80
N ALA A 244 -25.62 23.85 15.59
CA ALA A 244 -26.68 23.50 14.66
C ALA A 244 -27.65 22.45 15.22
N GLY A 245 -28.94 22.59 14.87
CA GLY A 245 -30.03 21.76 15.42
C GLY A 245 -29.87 20.26 15.12
N TRP A 246 -29.41 19.92 13.92
CA TRP A 246 -29.17 18.54 13.48
C TRP A 246 -28.13 17.80 14.34
N LEU A 247 -27.22 18.52 15.00
CA LEU A 247 -26.20 17.91 15.88
C LEU A 247 -26.82 17.27 17.14
N LYS A 248 -28.06 17.63 17.50
CA LYS A 248 -28.78 17.00 18.62
C LYS A 248 -29.06 15.51 18.42
N GLU A 249 -29.01 15.04 17.16
CA GLU A 249 -29.13 13.62 16.83
C GLU A 249 -27.82 12.85 17.06
N PHE A 250 -26.74 13.53 17.43
CA PHE A 250 -25.44 12.93 17.73
C PHE A 250 -25.19 12.93 19.24
N ALA A 251 -24.63 11.84 19.74
CA ALA A 251 -24.20 11.70 21.13
C ALA A 251 -22.83 12.34 21.35
N ASP A 252 -22.64 13.03 22.47
CA ASP A 252 -21.34 13.53 22.89
C ASP A 252 -20.42 12.35 23.22
N THR A 253 -19.19 12.37 22.73
CA THR A 253 -18.20 11.31 23.00
C THR A 253 -17.22 11.67 24.10
N ASP A 254 -17.24 12.91 24.59
CA ASP A 254 -16.22 13.54 25.44
C ASP A 254 -14.81 13.59 24.84
N LEU A 255 -14.62 13.09 23.61
CA LEU A 255 -13.35 13.16 22.90
C LEU A 255 -13.13 14.56 22.33
N ARG A 256 -11.88 15.00 22.44
CA ARG A 256 -11.41 16.28 21.93
C ARG A 256 -10.25 16.06 20.98
N VAL A 257 -10.23 16.81 19.89
CA VAL A 257 -9.11 16.87 18.96
C VAL A 257 -8.62 18.30 18.88
N GLY A 258 -7.35 18.53 19.21
CA GLY A 258 -6.73 19.86 19.10
C GLY A 258 -6.08 20.06 17.74
N ASN A 259 -5.94 21.31 17.28
CA ASN A 259 -5.12 21.66 16.12
C ASN A 259 -4.05 22.75 16.40
N GLY A 260 -3.87 23.09 17.69
CA GLY A 260 -2.97 24.16 18.14
C GLY A 260 -3.60 25.56 18.17
N ASP A 261 -4.69 25.80 17.44
CA ASP A 261 -5.51 27.03 17.51
C ASP A 261 -6.77 26.84 18.36
N THR A 262 -7.47 25.72 18.16
CA THR A 262 -8.70 25.38 18.86
C THR A 262 -8.80 23.88 19.16
N GLU A 263 -9.83 23.55 19.93
CA GLU A 263 -10.26 22.21 20.27
C GLU A 263 -11.60 21.89 19.61
N PHE A 264 -11.69 20.71 19.01
CA PHE A 264 -12.92 20.18 18.43
C PHE A 264 -13.47 19.09 19.32
N ARG A 265 -14.70 19.25 19.79
CA ARG A 265 -15.42 18.17 20.48
C ARG A 265 -16.05 17.24 19.45
N LEU A 266 -15.88 15.92 19.63
CA LEU A 266 -16.42 14.93 18.70
C LEU A 266 -17.82 14.48 19.14
N TRP A 267 -18.76 14.54 18.20
CA TRP A 267 -20.15 14.11 18.36
C TRP A 267 -20.39 12.93 17.44
N SER A 268 -20.93 11.81 17.94
CA SER A 268 -21.05 10.58 17.17
C SER A 268 -22.48 10.11 16.96
N ARG A 269 -22.73 9.47 15.81
CA ARG A 269 -23.97 8.76 15.51
C ARG A 269 -23.67 7.54 14.65
N GLU A 270 -24.42 6.47 14.87
CA GLU A 270 -24.35 5.27 14.04
C GLU A 270 -25.24 5.42 12.81
N PHE A 271 -24.71 5.03 11.65
CA PHE A 271 -25.42 4.99 10.39
C PHE A 271 -25.36 3.59 9.80
N PRO A 272 -26.47 3.06 9.25
CA PRO A 272 -26.42 1.89 8.37
C PRO A 272 -25.67 2.24 7.08
N ALA A 273 -25.39 1.21 6.26
CA ALA A 273 -24.94 1.45 4.89
C ALA A 273 -25.99 2.26 4.11
N GLY A 274 -25.54 3.15 3.23
CA GLY A 274 -26.36 4.06 2.44
C GLY A 274 -26.06 5.54 2.68
N LYS A 275 -27.02 6.39 2.31
CA LYS A 275 -26.85 7.84 2.29
C LYS A 275 -26.75 8.44 3.69
N VAL A 276 -25.73 9.26 3.89
CA VAL A 276 -25.57 10.17 5.03
C VAL A 276 -25.78 11.61 4.56
N THR A 277 -26.48 12.40 5.37
CA THR A 277 -26.72 13.83 5.13
C THR A 277 -26.47 14.59 6.43
N LEU A 278 -25.56 15.57 6.40
CA LEU A 278 -25.21 16.43 7.51
C LEU A 278 -25.53 17.89 7.16
N GLY A 279 -26.03 18.64 8.14
CA GLY A 279 -26.39 20.04 7.96
C GLY A 279 -25.18 20.99 8.01
N GLY A 280 -25.47 22.27 7.77
CA GLY A 280 -24.48 23.35 7.81
C GLY A 280 -23.98 23.65 9.21
N ASN A 281 -22.91 24.42 9.26
CA ASN A 281 -22.19 24.75 10.49
C ASN A 281 -22.82 25.89 11.29
N LEU A 282 -23.35 26.93 10.64
CA LEU A 282 -23.80 28.17 11.26
C LEU A 282 -25.30 28.15 11.59
N VAL A 283 -25.64 28.59 12.81
CA VAL A 283 -27.03 28.84 13.22
C VAL A 283 -27.44 30.29 12.89
N GLY A 284 -28.33 30.46 11.93
CA GLY A 284 -28.93 31.76 11.59
C GLY A 284 -27.89 32.86 11.28
N ARG A 285 -27.84 33.89 12.12
CA ARG A 285 -26.87 35.01 12.01
C ARG A 285 -25.93 35.08 13.22
N ALA A 286 -25.67 33.95 13.88
CA ALA A 286 -24.81 33.89 15.05
C ALA A 286 -23.47 34.61 14.81
N ARG A 287 -23.10 35.47 15.76
CA ARG A 287 -21.83 36.22 15.78
C ARG A 287 -20.87 35.52 16.74
N GLY A 288 -19.62 35.37 16.34
CA GLY A 288 -18.61 34.72 17.18
C GLY A 288 -17.57 33.97 16.34
N PRO A 289 -16.72 33.16 16.99
CA PRO A 289 -15.77 32.28 16.31
C PRO A 289 -16.49 31.36 15.33
N LYS A 290 -15.90 31.18 14.15
CA LYS A 290 -16.40 30.28 13.11
C LYS A 290 -15.26 29.42 12.62
N ALA A 291 -15.53 28.13 12.53
CA ALA A 291 -14.67 27.14 11.92
C ALA A 291 -15.58 26.02 11.42
N ASN A 292 -15.31 25.50 10.22
CA ASN A 292 -16.08 24.38 9.71
C ASN A 292 -15.70 23.10 10.48
N TYR A 293 -16.62 22.14 10.50
CA TYR A 293 -16.39 20.84 11.09
C TYR A 293 -15.61 19.92 10.14
N PHE A 294 -15.05 18.84 10.69
CA PHE A 294 -14.58 17.69 9.92
C PHE A 294 -15.36 16.44 10.31
N VAL A 295 -15.38 15.45 9.43
CA VAL A 295 -16.14 14.21 9.66
C VAL A 295 -15.20 13.03 9.80
N VAL A 296 -15.30 12.29 10.89
CA VAL A 296 -14.55 11.05 11.12
C VAL A 296 -15.47 9.87 10.85
N ILE A 297 -15.00 8.89 10.08
CA ILE A 297 -15.77 7.68 9.72
C ILE A 297 -15.05 6.47 10.29
N ARG A 298 -15.77 5.69 11.11
CA ARG A 298 -15.29 4.43 11.70
C ARG A 298 -16.25 3.31 11.35
N PRO A 299 -15.87 2.35 10.50
CA PRO A 299 -16.73 1.19 10.20
C PRO A 299 -17.12 0.44 11.46
N ALA A 300 -18.34 -0.09 11.47
CA ALA A 300 -18.78 -1.01 12.51
C ALA A 300 -17.89 -2.25 12.54
N ALA A 301 -17.68 -2.82 13.73
CA ALA A 301 -16.98 -4.09 13.86
C ALA A 301 -17.78 -5.20 13.17
N LEU A 302 -17.07 -6.11 12.51
CA LEU A 302 -17.70 -7.28 11.89
C LEU A 302 -18.14 -8.27 12.97
N ALA A 303 -19.32 -8.85 12.78
CA ALA A 303 -19.81 -9.93 13.62
C ALA A 303 -19.19 -11.25 13.16
N MET A 304 -18.59 -11.99 14.09
CA MET A 304 -18.10 -13.34 13.79
C MET A 304 -19.29 -14.26 13.49
N PRO A 305 -19.23 -15.06 12.42
CA PRO A 305 -20.33 -15.96 12.08
C PRO A 305 -20.43 -17.11 13.09
N GLU A 306 -21.66 -17.56 13.37
CA GLU A 306 -21.90 -18.73 14.25
C GLU A 306 -21.37 -20.03 13.64
N VAL A 307 -21.39 -20.12 12.31
CA VAL A 307 -20.86 -21.24 11.53
C VAL A 307 -19.78 -20.69 10.59
N ALA A 308 -18.62 -21.34 10.56
CA ALA A 308 -17.53 -20.92 9.70
C ALA A 308 -17.97 -20.89 8.22
N THR A 309 -17.70 -19.78 7.54
CA THR A 309 -18.00 -19.61 6.12
C THR A 309 -17.23 -20.65 5.30
N THR A 310 -17.95 -21.44 4.51
CA THR A 310 -17.34 -22.41 3.58
C THR A 310 -17.16 -21.83 2.17
N GLU A 311 -16.33 -22.49 1.36
CA GLU A 311 -16.09 -22.11 -0.03
C GLU A 311 -17.39 -22.14 -0.85
N GLU A 312 -18.22 -23.17 -0.67
CA GLU A 312 -19.50 -23.31 -1.36
C GLU A 312 -20.47 -22.18 -1.02
N MET A 313 -20.58 -21.82 0.27
CA MET A 313 -21.44 -20.73 0.73
C MET A 313 -21.01 -19.39 0.12
N ALA A 314 -19.71 -19.08 0.17
CA ALA A 314 -19.18 -17.83 -0.36
C ALA A 314 -19.32 -17.75 -1.89
N LEU A 315 -19.06 -18.84 -2.62
CA LEU A 315 -19.22 -18.89 -4.07
C LEU A 315 -20.68 -18.72 -4.50
N ALA A 316 -21.63 -19.34 -3.78
CA ALA A 316 -23.05 -19.19 -4.05
C ALA A 316 -23.53 -17.73 -3.86
N ALA A 317 -22.92 -16.98 -2.94
CA ALA A 317 -23.26 -15.60 -2.66
C ALA A 317 -22.63 -14.58 -3.63
N LEU A 318 -21.67 -14.97 -4.49
CA LEU A 318 -20.99 -14.06 -5.41
C LEU A 318 -21.93 -13.31 -6.36
N GLY A 319 -23.04 -13.95 -6.78
CA GLY A 319 -24.01 -13.32 -7.68
C GLY A 319 -24.73 -12.12 -7.08
N ALA A 320 -24.77 -12.01 -5.75
CA ALA A 320 -25.37 -10.90 -5.00
C ALA A 320 -24.32 -10.04 -4.28
N ALA A 321 -23.03 -10.21 -4.62
CA ALA A 321 -21.94 -9.52 -3.96
C ALA A 321 -21.91 -8.03 -4.32
N ASP A 322 -21.60 -7.21 -3.31
CA ASP A 322 -21.41 -5.77 -3.44
C ASP A 322 -19.92 -5.43 -3.52
N VAL A 323 -19.48 -5.04 -4.72
CA VAL A 323 -18.09 -4.66 -5.01
C VAL A 323 -17.62 -3.45 -4.19
N ARG A 324 -18.49 -2.47 -3.91
CA ARG A 324 -18.10 -1.29 -3.13
C ARG A 324 -17.90 -1.67 -1.66
N ARG A 325 -18.84 -2.45 -1.11
CA ARG A 325 -18.69 -3.04 0.23
C ARG A 325 -17.43 -3.89 0.33
N GLY A 326 -17.09 -4.67 -0.69
CA GLY A 326 -15.86 -5.45 -0.73
C GLY A 326 -14.60 -4.62 -0.56
N GLY A 327 -14.48 -3.50 -1.29
CA GLY A 327 -13.35 -2.59 -1.17
C GLY A 327 -13.28 -1.91 0.20
N ALA A 328 -14.43 -1.51 0.74
CA ALA A 328 -14.55 -0.95 2.09
C ALA A 328 -14.05 -1.92 3.16
N LEU A 329 -14.51 -3.17 3.10
CA LEU A 329 -14.11 -4.24 4.01
C LEU A 329 -12.63 -4.55 3.88
N PHE A 330 -12.09 -4.66 2.67
CA PHE A 330 -10.68 -4.96 2.44
C PHE A 330 -9.75 -3.93 3.13
N PHE A 331 -10.04 -2.63 2.97
CA PHE A 331 -9.20 -1.56 3.50
C PHE A 331 -9.46 -1.23 4.97
N HIS A 332 -10.68 -1.42 5.48
CA HIS A 332 -11.09 -0.85 6.76
C HIS A 332 -11.91 -1.76 7.68
N GLY A 333 -12.28 -2.98 7.26
CA GLY A 333 -13.10 -3.90 8.07
C GLY A 333 -12.42 -5.23 8.38
N ALA A 334 -11.99 -5.95 7.34
CA ALA A 334 -11.48 -7.32 7.40
C ALA A 334 -9.97 -7.42 7.72
N GLY A 335 -9.27 -6.29 7.86
CA GLY A 335 -7.84 -6.25 8.15
C GLY A 335 -6.92 -6.69 7.00
N CYS A 336 -7.47 -6.98 5.81
CA CYS A 336 -6.69 -7.45 4.67
C CYS A 336 -5.58 -6.46 4.28
N ALA A 337 -5.86 -5.15 4.28
CA ALA A 337 -4.90 -4.10 3.96
C ALA A 337 -3.76 -3.92 4.97
N MET A 338 -3.85 -4.55 6.15
CA MET A 338 -2.75 -4.57 7.14
C MET A 338 -1.58 -5.45 6.70
N CYS A 339 -1.84 -6.37 5.77
CA CYS A 339 -0.82 -7.26 5.21
C CYS A 339 -0.70 -7.09 3.70
N HIS A 340 -1.80 -6.82 2.99
CA HIS A 340 -1.84 -6.77 1.55
C HIS A 340 -1.92 -5.34 1.00
N ARG A 341 -1.39 -5.18 -0.21
CA ARG A 341 -1.45 -3.94 -0.99
C ARG A 341 -2.28 -4.14 -2.24
N VAL A 342 -3.04 -3.12 -2.62
CA VAL A 342 -3.77 -3.01 -3.90
C VAL A 342 -3.61 -1.60 -4.44
N ALA A 343 -3.20 -1.46 -5.71
CA ALA A 343 -3.01 -0.18 -6.38
C ALA A 343 -2.17 0.82 -5.56
N GLY A 344 -1.10 0.34 -4.93
CA GLY A 344 -0.22 1.16 -4.09
C GLY A 344 -0.73 1.43 -2.66
N ARG A 345 -1.97 1.05 -2.32
CA ARG A 345 -2.57 1.27 -0.98
C ARG A 345 -2.53 0.01 -0.12
N GLY A 346 -2.21 0.16 1.16
CA GLY A 346 -2.04 -0.94 2.12
C GLY A 346 -0.57 -1.23 2.41
N ILE A 347 -0.29 -2.35 3.07
CA ILE A 347 1.07 -2.77 3.47
C ILE A 347 1.51 -3.92 2.56
N ASN A 348 2.82 -4.07 2.35
CA ASN A 348 3.39 -5.14 1.51
C ASN A 348 4.09 -6.21 2.35
N PHE A 349 3.36 -6.81 3.30
CA PHE A 349 3.83 -7.99 4.03
C PHE A 349 3.42 -9.25 3.27
N GLY A 350 2.14 -9.36 2.89
CA GLY A 350 1.63 -10.37 1.99
C GLY A 350 1.77 -9.98 0.51
N PRO A 351 1.38 -10.88 -0.41
CA PRO A 351 1.40 -10.61 -1.85
C PRO A 351 0.64 -9.36 -2.24
N ASP A 352 1.19 -8.62 -3.21
CA ASP A 352 0.47 -7.53 -3.86
C ASP A 352 -0.71 -8.10 -4.67
N LEU A 353 -1.91 -7.62 -4.35
CA LEU A 353 -3.16 -8.08 -4.95
C LEU A 353 -3.62 -7.15 -6.08
N SER A 354 -2.79 -6.18 -6.48
CA SER A 354 -3.01 -5.40 -7.71
C SER A 354 -3.07 -6.33 -8.91
N GLY A 355 -4.09 -6.18 -9.76
CA GLY A 355 -4.26 -7.03 -10.95
C GLY A 355 -4.70 -8.48 -10.66
N LEU A 356 -5.08 -8.83 -9.42
CA LEU A 356 -5.47 -10.20 -9.05
C LEU A 356 -6.57 -10.78 -9.93
N GLY A 357 -7.57 -9.97 -10.30
CA GLY A 357 -8.69 -10.37 -11.15
C GLY A 357 -8.31 -10.76 -12.59
N GLY A 358 -7.08 -10.47 -13.03
CA GLY A 358 -6.53 -10.94 -14.31
C GLY A 358 -5.80 -12.30 -14.22
N ARG A 359 -5.49 -12.78 -13.01
CA ARG A 359 -4.59 -13.93 -12.77
C ARG A 359 -5.19 -15.02 -11.87
N MET A 360 -6.34 -14.77 -11.24
CA MET A 360 -7.02 -15.73 -10.37
C MET A 360 -8.54 -15.67 -10.60
N ASP A 361 -9.21 -16.82 -10.56
CA ASP A 361 -10.66 -16.93 -10.65
C ASP A 361 -11.33 -16.79 -9.28
N ALA A 362 -12.66 -16.75 -9.27
CA ALA A 362 -13.43 -16.54 -8.04
C ALA A 362 -13.17 -17.63 -7.00
N LYS A 363 -13.04 -18.89 -7.46
CA LYS A 363 -12.73 -20.03 -6.61
C LYS A 363 -11.37 -19.89 -5.94
N GLY A 364 -10.34 -19.52 -6.70
CA GLY A 364 -9.00 -19.28 -6.16
C GLY A 364 -8.98 -18.16 -5.12
N VAL A 365 -9.70 -17.05 -5.37
CA VAL A 365 -9.76 -15.91 -4.44
C VAL A 365 -10.46 -16.31 -3.14
N VAL A 366 -11.63 -16.94 -3.22
CA VAL A 366 -12.38 -17.41 -2.04
C VAL A 366 -11.56 -18.43 -1.26
N ARG A 367 -10.97 -19.43 -1.94
CA ARG A 367 -10.15 -20.45 -1.30
C ARG A 367 -8.94 -19.85 -0.61
N SER A 368 -8.27 -18.87 -1.20
CA SER A 368 -7.11 -18.20 -0.58
C SER A 368 -7.47 -17.48 0.73
N MET A 369 -8.71 -16.99 0.87
CA MET A 369 -9.19 -16.37 2.11
C MET A 369 -9.58 -17.39 3.18
N LEU A 370 -10.24 -18.49 2.77
CA LEU A 370 -10.79 -19.47 3.70
C LEU A 370 -9.77 -20.54 4.11
N ASP A 371 -8.90 -20.94 3.19
CA ASP A 371 -7.81 -21.91 3.38
C ASP A 371 -6.48 -21.36 2.81
N PRO A 372 -5.84 -20.41 3.51
CA PRO A 372 -4.59 -19.80 3.07
C PRO A 372 -3.39 -20.76 3.04
N ASN A 373 -3.54 -21.99 3.59
CA ASN A 373 -2.51 -23.03 3.54
C ASN A 373 -2.63 -23.92 2.30
N ALA A 374 -3.76 -23.90 1.57
CA ALA A 374 -3.95 -24.68 0.35
C ALA A 374 -2.87 -24.41 -0.70
N VAL A 375 -2.51 -23.12 -0.87
CA VAL A 375 -1.48 -22.66 -1.78
C VAL A 375 -0.75 -21.48 -1.14
N ILE A 376 0.48 -21.73 -0.68
CA ILE A 376 1.35 -20.68 -0.15
C ILE A 376 2.16 -20.11 -1.31
N THR A 377 2.01 -18.81 -1.57
CA THR A 377 2.80 -18.12 -2.61
C THR A 377 4.28 -18.17 -2.21
N GLU A 378 5.16 -18.49 -3.17
CA GLU A 378 6.60 -18.54 -2.94
C GLU A 378 7.10 -17.21 -2.35
N GLY A 379 7.91 -17.30 -1.28
CA GLY A 379 8.38 -16.12 -0.54
C GLY A 379 7.43 -15.58 0.52
N TYR A 380 6.22 -16.14 0.69
CA TYR A 380 5.23 -15.71 1.68
C TYR A 380 4.89 -16.79 2.73
N ALA A 381 5.84 -17.69 3.00
CA ALA A 381 5.72 -18.64 4.11
C ALA A 381 5.93 -17.92 5.46
N ALA A 382 5.31 -18.42 6.52
CA ALA A 382 5.55 -17.91 7.86
C ALA A 382 6.97 -18.26 8.35
N HIS A 383 7.54 -17.40 9.17
CA HIS A 383 8.83 -17.60 9.82
C HIS A 383 8.69 -17.52 11.34
N VAL A 384 9.45 -18.36 12.03
CA VAL A 384 9.67 -18.29 13.47
C VAL A 384 11.13 -17.88 13.71
N VAL A 385 11.31 -16.82 14.50
CA VAL A 385 12.63 -16.30 14.88
C VAL A 385 12.70 -16.24 16.40
N GLU A 386 13.60 -17.02 16.99
CA GLU A 386 13.95 -16.92 18.40
C GLU A 386 15.15 -15.99 18.54
N ALA A 387 14.99 -14.90 19.29
CA ALA A 387 16.04 -13.92 19.52
C ALA A 387 15.87 -13.22 20.87
N GLY A 388 16.98 -12.99 21.59
CA GLY A 388 16.97 -12.27 22.86
C GLY A 388 15.99 -12.83 23.90
N GLY A 389 15.83 -14.16 23.95
CA GLY A 389 14.89 -14.86 24.84
C GLY A 389 13.41 -14.73 24.47
N ARG A 390 13.08 -14.21 23.28
CA ARG A 390 11.70 -14.09 22.76
C ARG A 390 11.55 -14.87 21.46
N THR A 391 10.34 -15.37 21.22
CA THR A 391 9.97 -16.01 19.96
C THR A 391 9.05 -15.08 19.17
N HIS A 392 9.42 -14.82 17.93
CA HIS A 392 8.68 -13.98 16.98
C HIS A 392 8.11 -14.86 15.87
N PHE A 393 6.84 -14.63 15.51
CA PHE A 393 6.16 -15.29 14.40
C PHE A 393 5.67 -14.23 13.41
N GLY A 394 5.93 -14.42 12.12
CA GLY A 394 5.49 -13.47 11.11
C GLY A 394 6.03 -13.73 9.72
N MET A 395 5.94 -12.70 8.88
CA MET A 395 6.44 -12.70 7.52
C MET A 395 7.86 -12.15 7.45
N LEU A 396 8.76 -12.83 6.74
CA LEU A 396 10.11 -12.31 6.53
C LEU A 396 10.09 -11.20 5.48
N LEU A 397 10.46 -9.97 5.88
CA LEU A 397 10.50 -8.81 4.98
C LEU A 397 11.89 -8.60 4.40
N SER A 398 12.92 -8.80 5.22
CA SER A 398 14.32 -8.75 4.79
C SER A 398 15.23 -9.44 5.78
N THR A 399 16.38 -9.91 5.29
CA THR A 399 17.49 -10.47 6.09
C THR A 399 18.77 -9.64 5.90
N GLY A 400 19.75 -9.86 6.78
CA GLY A 400 21.04 -9.16 6.82
C GLY A 400 21.47 -8.95 8.28
N LYS A 401 22.28 -7.92 8.54
CA LYS A 401 22.67 -7.53 9.92
C LYS A 401 21.48 -7.26 10.83
N VAL A 402 20.36 -6.85 10.24
CA VAL A 402 19.06 -6.70 10.88
C VAL A 402 18.04 -7.51 10.07
N LEU A 403 17.46 -8.51 10.72
CA LEU A 403 16.29 -9.21 10.21
C LEU A 403 15.04 -8.37 10.48
N ARG A 404 14.23 -8.13 9.45
CA ARG A 404 12.95 -7.43 9.57
C ARG A 404 11.81 -8.41 9.38
N LEU A 405 10.96 -8.52 10.39
CA LEU A 405 9.83 -9.43 10.44
C LEU A 405 8.53 -8.64 10.53
N GLY A 406 7.62 -8.84 9.57
CA GLY A 406 6.26 -8.34 9.61
C GLY A 406 5.42 -9.22 10.53
N VAL A 407 4.93 -8.66 11.63
CA VAL A 407 4.12 -9.39 12.63
C VAL A 407 2.66 -8.96 12.56
N ALA A 408 1.81 -9.69 13.27
CA ALA A 408 0.38 -9.38 13.40
C ALA A 408 0.16 -7.92 13.81
N GLY A 409 -0.91 -7.32 13.30
CA GLY A 409 -1.20 -5.90 13.53
C GLY A 409 -0.51 -4.93 12.56
N GLY A 410 0.13 -5.42 11.50
CA GLY A 410 0.79 -4.57 10.49
C GLY A 410 2.09 -3.92 11.01
N LYS A 411 2.69 -4.48 12.06
CA LYS A 411 3.92 -3.97 12.68
C LYS A 411 5.15 -4.68 12.11
N THR A 412 6.28 -3.98 12.12
CA THR A 412 7.59 -4.58 11.82
C THR A 412 8.40 -4.69 13.10
N VAL A 413 8.98 -5.87 13.34
CA VAL A 413 10.00 -6.10 14.36
C VAL A 413 11.35 -6.15 13.66
N GLU A 414 12.33 -5.45 14.23
CA GLU A 414 13.71 -5.46 13.78
C GLU A 414 14.55 -6.23 14.80
N ILE A 415 15.27 -7.26 14.33
CA ILE A 415 16.01 -8.20 15.15
C ILE A 415 17.45 -8.20 14.67
N LEU A 416 18.41 -7.94 15.57
CA LEU A 416 19.83 -8.00 15.23
C LEU A 416 20.22 -9.45 14.95
N GLU A 417 20.98 -9.68 13.88
CA GLU A 417 21.39 -11.04 13.47
C GLU A 417 22.14 -11.78 14.59
N GLY A 418 22.99 -11.07 15.35
CA GLY A 418 23.73 -11.64 16.47
C GLY A 418 22.90 -12.03 17.68
N GLU A 419 21.63 -11.60 17.76
CA GLU A 419 20.70 -11.99 18.83
C GLU A 419 19.88 -13.23 18.48
N ILE A 420 19.90 -13.68 17.22
CA ILE A 420 19.09 -14.79 16.73
C ILE A 420 19.71 -16.11 17.16
N THR A 421 18.97 -16.89 17.93
CA THR A 421 19.35 -18.24 18.34
C THR A 421 18.76 -19.32 17.43
N LYS A 422 17.59 -19.04 16.81
CA LYS A 422 16.93 -19.95 15.87
C LYS A 422 16.13 -19.15 14.84
N HIS A 423 16.22 -19.54 13.57
CA HIS A 423 15.35 -19.03 12.50
C HIS A 423 14.86 -20.20 11.65
N GLU A 424 13.55 -20.35 11.56
CA GLU A 424 12.90 -21.44 10.82
C GLU A 424 11.82 -20.89 9.89
N THR A 425 11.76 -21.43 8.67
CA THR A 425 10.65 -21.21 7.73
C THR A 425 9.63 -22.32 7.91
N LEU A 426 8.39 -21.96 8.21
CA LEU A 426 7.30 -22.91 8.42
C LEU A 426 6.60 -23.29 7.11
N LYS A 427 5.90 -24.42 7.12
CA LYS A 427 5.06 -24.89 6.01
C LYS A 427 3.61 -24.39 6.12
N CYS A 428 3.42 -23.18 6.64
CA CYS A 428 2.12 -22.56 6.79
C CYS A 428 2.16 -21.08 6.38
N SER A 429 0.99 -20.56 6.02
CA SER A 429 0.77 -19.14 5.76
C SER A 429 0.61 -18.36 7.07
N PRO A 430 1.18 -17.15 7.19
CA PRO A 430 0.88 -16.26 8.30
C PRO A 430 -0.46 -15.53 8.13
N MET A 431 -1.15 -15.68 6.99
CA MET A 431 -2.51 -15.21 6.81
C MET A 431 -3.47 -16.11 7.60
N PRO A 432 -4.33 -15.55 8.47
CA PRO A 432 -5.30 -16.34 9.22
C PRO A 432 -6.43 -16.83 8.30
N PRO A 433 -6.99 -18.03 8.54
CA PRO A 433 -8.18 -18.50 7.84
C PRO A 433 -9.36 -17.60 8.21
N GLN A 434 -9.98 -16.98 7.20
CA GLN A 434 -10.99 -15.94 7.44
C GLN A 434 -12.41 -16.48 7.68
N GLY A 435 -12.65 -17.78 7.49
CA GLY A 435 -14.00 -18.35 7.59
C GLY A 435 -14.66 -18.21 8.96
N GLY A 436 -13.88 -18.13 10.04
CA GLY A 436 -14.38 -17.85 11.40
C GLY A 436 -14.44 -16.37 11.78
N LEU A 437 -13.93 -15.48 10.92
CA LEU A 437 -13.87 -14.04 11.17
C LEU A 437 -14.84 -13.25 10.27
N LEU A 438 -15.11 -13.77 9.08
CA LEU A 438 -15.93 -13.14 8.05
C LEU A 438 -17.11 -14.05 7.71
N GLY A 439 -18.31 -13.47 7.69
CA GLY A 439 -19.51 -14.11 7.20
C GLY A 439 -19.52 -14.25 5.68
N VAL A 440 -20.44 -15.08 5.18
CA VAL A 440 -20.59 -15.43 3.76
C VAL A 440 -20.60 -14.19 2.86
N LYS A 441 -21.39 -13.17 3.24
CA LYS A 441 -21.51 -11.94 2.45
C LYS A 441 -20.22 -11.12 2.45
N GLU A 442 -19.50 -11.02 3.58
CA GLU A 442 -18.20 -10.32 3.58
C GLU A 442 -17.20 -10.98 2.65
N VAL A 443 -17.08 -12.31 2.71
CA VAL A 443 -16.16 -13.07 1.87
C VAL A 443 -16.52 -12.89 0.39
N ALA A 444 -17.81 -12.99 0.04
CA ALA A 444 -18.27 -12.79 -1.32
C ALA A 444 -18.03 -11.36 -1.83
N ASP A 445 -18.33 -10.33 -1.02
CA ASP A 445 -18.13 -8.93 -1.37
C ASP A 445 -16.64 -8.63 -1.61
N ILE A 446 -15.75 -9.08 -0.71
CA ILE A 446 -14.29 -8.90 -0.85
C ILE A 446 -13.78 -9.63 -2.09
N ALA A 447 -14.21 -10.88 -2.32
CA ALA A 447 -13.83 -11.65 -3.50
C ALA A 447 -14.27 -10.94 -4.80
N ALA A 448 -15.52 -10.50 -4.86
CA ALA A 448 -16.06 -9.76 -6.01
C ALA A 448 -15.24 -8.49 -6.27
N TRP A 449 -14.90 -7.73 -5.23
CA TRP A 449 -14.05 -6.55 -5.38
C TRP A 449 -12.65 -6.88 -5.88
N LEU A 450 -12.00 -7.89 -5.31
CA LEU A 450 -10.67 -8.34 -5.74
C LEU A 450 -10.64 -8.79 -7.22
N LEU A 451 -11.72 -9.41 -7.70
CA LEU A 451 -11.85 -9.84 -9.10
C LEU A 451 -12.01 -8.66 -10.07
N THR A 452 -12.42 -7.48 -9.59
CA THR A 452 -12.42 -6.25 -10.40
C THR A 452 -11.03 -5.59 -10.48
N GLN A 453 -10.08 -5.99 -9.64
CA GLN A 453 -8.71 -5.49 -9.69
C GLN A 453 -7.97 -6.13 -10.86
N ARG A 454 -8.10 -5.55 -12.06
CA ARG A 454 -7.39 -5.96 -13.28
C ARG A 454 -6.33 -4.91 -13.61
N GLU A 455 -5.24 -5.32 -14.25
CA GLU A 455 -4.30 -4.34 -14.79
C GLU A 455 -5.05 -3.46 -15.80
N SER A 456 -4.91 -2.14 -15.66
CA SER A 456 -5.33 -1.20 -16.69
C SER A 456 -4.48 -1.49 -17.92
N GLY A 457 -5.04 -2.21 -18.89
CA GLY A 457 -4.41 -2.39 -20.19
C GLY A 457 -4.03 -1.02 -20.74
N GLY A 458 -2.74 -0.80 -20.98
CA GLY A 458 -2.26 0.34 -21.75
C GLY A 458 -2.96 0.31 -23.10
N GLY A 459 -3.97 1.16 -23.27
CA GLY A 459 -4.65 1.32 -24.54
C GLY A 459 -3.62 1.77 -25.57
N GLU A 460 -3.35 0.92 -26.55
CA GLU A 460 -2.68 1.30 -27.78
C GLU A 460 -3.43 2.51 -28.36
N ALA A 461 -2.77 3.66 -28.34
CA ALA A 461 -3.13 4.75 -29.21
C ALA A 461 -2.97 4.23 -30.64
N ARG A 462 -4.08 3.83 -31.25
CA ARG A 462 -4.18 3.64 -32.69
C ARG A 462 -3.87 4.99 -33.33
N VAL A 463 -2.62 5.18 -33.73
CA VAL A 463 -2.26 6.16 -34.76
C VAL A 463 -2.76 5.57 -36.07
N GLY A 464 -3.99 5.95 -36.43
CA GLY A 464 -4.57 5.63 -37.73
C GLY A 464 -4.13 6.65 -38.76
N GLY A 465 -3.35 6.17 -39.74
CA GLY A 465 -3.47 6.41 -41.19
C GLY A 465 -3.53 7.84 -41.69
#